data_AF-A0A7W3Y1M3-F1
#
_entry.id   AF-A0A7W3Y1M3-F1
#
_cell.length_a   1.000
_cell.length_b   1.000
_cell.length_c   1.000
_cell.angle_alpha   90.00
_cell.angle_beta   90.00
_cell.angle_gamma   90.00
#
_symmetry.space_group_name_H-M   'P 1'
#
loop_
_entity.id
_entity.type
_entity.pdbx_description
1 polymer ?
#
loop_
_entity_poly.entity_id
_entity_poly.type
_entity_poly.pdbx_seq_one_letter_code
_entity_poly.pdbx_strand_id
1 'polypeptide(L)'
;MDSPASPRSGRRLVLASRSPARLSLLRRAGLDPEVIVSGVDEEAVEAPTPQALALVLAEAKAAAVAARPEAADALVIGCDSVLEFDGVARGKPADASAAIARWKAMRGRSGVLLTGHCVIDTASGERVSAVGSTVVRFGEPDDAEIAAYVATGEPLHVAGAFTLDGLGAPFVEGVDGDPGNVIGLSMPLLRRLLGALGVGVTSLWKG
;
A
#
# COMPACT_ATOMS: atom_id res chain seq x y z
N MET A 1 12.77 -35.96 -24.10
CA MET A 1 13.42 -35.22 -23.01
C MET A 1 13.28 -33.75 -23.37
N ASP A 2 12.20 -33.14 -22.93
CA ASP A 2 11.98 -31.71 -23.14
C ASP A 2 13.00 -30.94 -22.33
N SER A 3 13.78 -30.10 -23.00
CA SER A 3 14.61 -29.09 -22.34
C SER A 3 13.70 -28.20 -21.49
N PRO A 4 14.02 -27.94 -20.22
CA PRO A 4 13.30 -26.93 -19.46
C PRO A 4 13.53 -25.59 -20.17
N ALA A 5 12.42 -24.90 -20.48
CA ALA A 5 12.48 -23.55 -21.01
C ALA A 5 13.38 -22.69 -20.11
N SER A 6 14.36 -22.02 -20.72
CA SER A 6 15.22 -21.07 -20.03
C SER A 6 14.36 -20.03 -19.30
N PRO A 7 14.61 -19.69 -18.03
CA PRO A 7 13.79 -18.72 -17.32
C PRO A 7 13.83 -17.40 -18.11
N ARG A 8 12.65 -16.92 -18.52
CA ARG A 8 12.54 -15.59 -19.15
C ARG A 8 13.20 -14.58 -18.21
N SER A 9 14.21 -13.88 -18.73
CA SER A 9 14.87 -12.76 -18.08
C SER A 9 13.81 -11.79 -17.54
N GLY A 10 14.01 -11.34 -16.29
CA GLY A 10 13.01 -10.76 -15.40
C GLY A 10 11.99 -9.84 -16.06
N ARG A 11 10.69 -10.10 -15.78
CA ARG A 11 9.59 -9.21 -16.19
C ARG A 11 9.83 -7.83 -15.61
N ARG A 12 9.59 -6.80 -16.41
CA ARG A 12 9.66 -5.41 -15.97
C ARG A 12 8.56 -5.13 -14.94
N LEU A 13 8.93 -4.54 -13.81
CA LEU A 13 8.01 -4.14 -12.75
C LEU A 13 7.83 -2.62 -12.76
N VAL A 14 6.59 -2.18 -12.64
CA VAL A 14 6.26 -0.75 -12.48
C VAL A 14 5.43 -0.58 -11.21
N LEU A 15 5.85 0.30 -10.32
CA LEU A 15 5.07 0.74 -9.17
C LEU A 15 4.29 2.01 -9.54
N ALA A 16 2.97 1.89 -9.57
CA ALA A 16 2.03 2.98 -9.83
C ALA A 16 1.80 3.87 -8.59
N SER A 17 2.87 4.21 -7.85
CA SER A 17 2.77 4.89 -6.56
C SER A 17 3.96 5.81 -6.29
N ARG A 18 3.68 6.96 -5.68
CA ARG A 18 4.70 7.87 -5.13
C ARG A 18 5.18 7.49 -3.72
N SER A 19 4.67 6.41 -3.13
CA SER A 19 4.98 6.04 -1.74
C SER A 19 6.41 5.51 -1.59
N PRO A 20 7.28 6.17 -0.81
CA PRO A 20 8.62 5.66 -0.53
C PRO A 20 8.59 4.33 0.23
N ALA A 21 7.61 4.16 1.12
CA ALA A 21 7.45 2.95 1.93
C ALA A 21 7.16 1.71 1.07
N ARG A 22 6.24 1.84 0.09
CA ARG A 22 5.92 0.75 -0.87
C ARG A 22 7.12 0.38 -1.73
N LEU A 23 7.83 1.39 -2.24
CA LEU A 23 9.04 1.16 -3.02
C LEU A 23 10.11 0.43 -2.18
N SER A 24 10.29 0.87 -0.93
CA SER A 24 11.23 0.26 0.01
C SER A 24 10.88 -1.19 0.35
N LEU A 25 9.59 -1.52 0.54
CA LEU A 25 9.14 -2.90 0.74
C LEU A 25 9.49 -3.81 -0.45
N LEU A 26 9.17 -3.36 -1.68
CA LEU A 26 9.46 -4.12 -2.90
C LEU A 26 10.97 -4.35 -3.06
N ARG A 27 11.78 -3.29 -2.88
CA ARG A 27 13.24 -3.37 -2.98
C ARG A 27 13.88 -4.27 -1.93
N ARG A 28 13.43 -4.20 -0.67
CA ARG A 28 13.90 -5.10 0.39
C ARG A 28 13.54 -6.56 0.13
N ALA A 29 12.47 -6.82 -0.63
CA ALA A 29 12.08 -8.17 -1.06
C ALA A 29 12.82 -8.65 -2.33
N GLY A 30 13.87 -7.94 -2.77
CA GLY A 30 14.68 -8.29 -3.92
C GLY A 30 14.08 -7.85 -5.26
N LEU A 31 12.97 -7.10 -5.28
CA LEU A 31 12.37 -6.60 -6.52
C LEU A 31 12.97 -5.24 -6.91
N ASP A 32 12.84 -4.85 -8.17
CA ASP A 32 13.23 -3.50 -8.61
C ASP A 32 12.19 -2.87 -9.54
N PRO A 33 11.14 -2.28 -8.97
CA PRO A 33 10.16 -1.58 -9.77
C PRO A 33 10.66 -0.21 -10.21
N GLU A 34 10.38 0.13 -11.46
CA GLU A 34 10.39 1.51 -11.91
C GLU A 34 9.17 2.25 -11.33
N VAL A 35 9.34 3.51 -10.96
CA VAL A 35 8.25 4.30 -10.37
C VAL A 35 7.61 5.16 -11.44
N ILE A 36 6.31 4.96 -11.67
CA ILE A 36 5.50 5.83 -12.53
C ILE A 36 4.29 6.30 -11.71
N VAL A 37 4.20 7.60 -11.42
CA VAL A 37 3.10 8.12 -10.59
C VAL A 37 1.82 8.21 -11.43
N SER A 38 0.74 7.61 -10.91
CA SER A 38 -0.54 7.49 -11.62
C SER A 38 -1.25 8.82 -11.89
N GLY A 39 -1.08 9.81 -11.02
CA GLY A 39 -1.77 11.11 -11.12
C GLY A 39 -3.29 11.04 -10.91
N VAL A 40 -3.81 9.92 -10.40
CA VAL A 40 -5.23 9.75 -10.07
C VAL A 40 -5.61 10.75 -8.98
N ASP A 41 -6.72 11.45 -9.19
CA ASP A 41 -7.38 12.25 -8.17
C ASP A 41 -8.11 11.31 -7.20
N GLU A 42 -7.50 11.09 -6.03
CA GLU A 42 -8.01 10.17 -5.01
C GLU A 42 -9.27 10.72 -4.33
N GLU A 43 -9.47 12.05 -4.34
CA GLU A 43 -10.59 12.72 -3.65
C GLU A 43 -11.90 12.61 -4.43
N ALA A 44 -11.81 12.38 -5.75
CA ALA A 44 -12.97 12.20 -6.62
C ALA A 44 -13.57 10.77 -6.58
N VAL A 45 -12.95 9.84 -5.84
CA VAL A 45 -13.36 8.44 -5.79
C VAL A 45 -14.12 8.17 -4.49
N GLU A 46 -15.38 7.75 -4.64
CA GLU A 46 -16.22 7.30 -3.54
C GLU A 46 -16.49 5.80 -3.64
N ALA A 47 -16.68 5.15 -2.49
CA ALA A 47 -17.03 3.73 -2.42
C ALA A 47 -17.90 3.46 -1.18
N PRO A 48 -18.74 2.41 -1.20
CA PRO A 48 -19.69 2.13 -0.13
C PRO A 48 -19.04 1.65 1.18
N THR A 49 -17.79 1.16 1.12
CA THR A 49 -17.05 0.68 2.29
C THR A 49 -15.58 1.10 2.21
N PRO A 50 -14.86 1.21 3.35
CA PRO A 50 -13.42 1.45 3.35
C PRO A 50 -12.62 0.42 2.56
N GLN A 51 -13.05 -0.85 2.60
CA GLN A 51 -12.45 -1.94 1.81
C GLN A 51 -12.64 -1.73 0.31
N ALA A 52 -13.86 -1.37 -0.12
CA ALA A 52 -14.14 -1.07 -1.52
C ALA A 52 -13.35 0.17 -1.99
N LEU A 53 -13.21 1.19 -1.15
CA LEU A 53 -12.43 2.39 -1.44
C LEU A 53 -10.97 2.06 -1.73
N ALA A 54 -10.33 1.30 -0.84
CA ALA A 54 -8.93 0.88 -1.02
C ALA A 54 -8.74 0.05 -2.30
N LEU A 55 -9.69 -0.83 -2.63
CA LEU A 55 -9.63 -1.64 -3.86
C LEU A 55 -9.74 -0.79 -5.12
N VAL A 56 -10.79 0.04 -5.22
CA VAL A 56 -11.07 0.87 -6.40
C VAL A 56 -9.93 1.86 -6.64
N LEU A 57 -9.38 2.47 -5.59
CA LEU A 57 -8.22 3.37 -5.71
C LEU A 57 -6.97 2.62 -6.20
N ALA A 58 -6.71 1.41 -5.69
CA ALA A 58 -5.58 0.61 -6.15
C ALA A 58 -5.71 0.23 -7.64
N GLU A 59 -6.92 -0.16 -8.06
CA GLU A 59 -7.25 -0.47 -9.46
C GLU A 59 -7.12 0.75 -10.36
N ALA A 60 -7.68 1.89 -9.96
CA ALA A 60 -7.60 3.14 -10.72
C ALA A 60 -6.14 3.57 -10.94
N LYS A 61 -5.31 3.47 -9.90
CA LYS A 61 -3.88 3.81 -9.98
C LYS A 61 -3.13 2.89 -10.93
N ALA A 62 -3.34 1.57 -10.85
CA ALA A 62 -2.72 0.62 -11.76
C ALA A 62 -3.16 0.87 -13.21
N ALA A 63 -4.46 1.04 -13.44
CA ALA A 63 -5.04 1.25 -14.77
C ALA A 63 -4.53 2.55 -15.42
N ALA A 64 -4.45 3.64 -14.66
CA ALA A 64 -3.96 4.93 -15.16
C ALA A 64 -2.48 4.88 -15.61
N VAL A 65 -1.67 4.02 -14.99
CA VAL A 65 -0.28 3.80 -15.41
C VAL A 65 -0.19 2.78 -16.54
N ALA A 66 -0.95 1.69 -16.47
CA ALA A 66 -0.97 0.63 -17.48
C ALA A 66 -1.39 1.13 -18.87
N ALA A 67 -2.22 2.18 -18.94
CA ALA A 67 -2.62 2.81 -20.20
C ALA A 67 -1.52 3.67 -20.85
N ARG A 68 -0.39 3.90 -20.16
CA ARG A 68 0.69 4.76 -20.67
C ARG A 68 1.70 3.97 -21.48
N PRO A 69 2.25 4.54 -22.58
CA PRO A 69 3.27 3.87 -23.39
C PRO A 69 4.51 3.45 -22.59
N GLU A 70 4.88 4.22 -21.56
CA GLU A 70 6.03 3.93 -20.70
C GLU A 70 5.82 2.67 -19.84
N ALA A 71 4.60 2.14 -19.75
CA ALA A 71 4.28 0.91 -19.02
C ALA A 71 4.07 -0.32 -19.94
N ALA A 72 4.43 -0.22 -21.23
CA ALA A 72 4.34 -1.35 -22.15
C ALA A 72 5.23 -2.53 -21.70
N ASP A 73 4.72 -3.75 -21.93
CA ASP A 73 5.34 -5.04 -21.56
C ASP A 73 5.85 -5.10 -20.11
N ALA A 74 5.01 -4.69 -19.17
CA ALA A 74 5.33 -4.61 -17.74
C ALA A 74 4.21 -5.16 -16.85
N LEU A 75 4.59 -5.50 -15.63
CA LEU A 75 3.66 -5.76 -14.53
C LEU A 75 3.51 -4.46 -13.73
N VAL A 76 2.33 -3.84 -13.83
CA VAL A 76 2.01 -2.58 -13.16
C VAL A 76 1.30 -2.88 -11.83
N ILE A 77 1.90 -2.42 -10.73
CA ILE A 77 1.42 -2.62 -9.36
C ILE A 77 0.80 -1.32 -8.86
N GLY A 78 -0.51 -1.31 -8.65
CA GLY A 78 -1.23 -0.25 -7.94
C GLY A 78 -1.55 -0.64 -6.51
N CYS A 79 -1.41 0.31 -5.59
CA CYS A 79 -1.83 0.12 -4.20
C CYS A 79 -2.43 1.40 -3.62
N ASP A 80 -3.41 1.23 -2.75
CA ASP A 80 -3.99 2.28 -1.92
C ASP A 80 -4.24 1.75 -0.50
N SER A 81 -4.18 2.63 0.51
CA SER A 81 -4.28 2.23 1.91
C SER A 81 -5.22 3.18 2.66
N VAL A 82 -6.14 2.61 3.42
CA VAL A 82 -7.11 3.33 4.25
C VAL A 82 -7.10 2.72 5.64
N LEU A 83 -7.08 3.55 6.68
CA LEU A 83 -7.35 3.10 8.03
C LEU A 83 -8.86 3.10 8.25
N GLU A 84 -9.46 1.94 8.47
CA GLU A 84 -10.81 1.84 8.98
C GLU A 84 -10.81 1.97 10.51
N PHE A 85 -11.65 2.87 11.00
CA PHE A 85 -11.82 3.09 12.43
C PHE A 85 -13.30 3.39 12.71
N ASP A 86 -13.93 2.57 13.56
CA ASP A 86 -15.38 2.58 13.82
C ASP A 86 -16.25 2.54 12.54
N GLY A 87 -15.84 1.71 11.57
CA GLY A 87 -16.52 1.57 10.27
C GLY A 87 -16.32 2.74 9.31
N VAL A 88 -15.50 3.73 9.66
CA VAL A 88 -15.25 4.94 8.85
C VAL A 88 -13.83 4.91 8.28
N ALA A 89 -13.73 5.21 6.98
CA ALA A 89 -12.44 5.40 6.30
C ALA A 89 -11.73 6.65 6.80
N ARG A 90 -10.47 6.49 7.20
CA ARG A 90 -9.56 7.56 7.62
C ARG A 90 -8.38 7.61 6.65
N GLY A 91 -8.50 8.46 5.63
CA GLY A 91 -7.41 8.81 4.72
C GLY A 91 -6.35 9.69 5.40
N LYS A 92 -5.63 10.52 4.64
CA LYS A 92 -4.69 11.50 5.23
C LYS A 92 -5.47 12.57 6.01
N PRO A 93 -4.94 13.09 7.13
CA PRO A 93 -5.56 14.22 7.79
C PRO A 93 -5.40 15.49 6.93
N ALA A 94 -6.38 16.39 6.98
CA ALA A 94 -6.34 17.64 6.21
C ALA A 94 -5.26 18.60 6.74
N ASP A 95 -5.07 18.63 8.05
CA ASP A 95 -4.12 19.50 8.74
C ASP A 95 -3.66 18.90 10.09
N ALA A 96 -2.79 19.63 10.79
CA ALA A 96 -2.27 19.23 12.10
C ALA A 96 -3.34 19.10 13.18
N SER A 97 -4.37 19.94 13.17
CA SER A 97 -5.47 19.87 14.13
C SER A 97 -6.27 18.57 13.95
N ALA A 98 -6.58 18.23 12.70
CA ALA A 98 -7.22 16.97 12.34
C ALA A 98 -6.36 15.75 12.72
N ALA A 99 -5.03 15.84 12.56
CA ALA A 99 -4.12 14.78 12.96
C ALA A 99 -4.10 14.57 14.48
N ILE A 100 -4.04 15.65 15.27
CA ILE A 100 -4.10 15.59 16.75
C ILE A 100 -5.44 15.01 17.21
N ALA A 101 -6.55 15.52 16.68
CA ALA A 101 -7.88 15.03 17.03
C ALA A 101 -8.04 13.54 16.72
N ARG A 102 -7.48 13.09 15.60
CA ARG A 102 -7.46 11.67 15.24
C ARG A 102 -6.63 10.84 16.21
N TRP A 103 -5.41 11.25 16.54
CA TRP A 103 -4.56 10.54 17.51
C TRP A 103 -5.22 10.43 18.89
N LYS A 104 -5.85 11.50 19.37
CA LYS A 104 -6.63 11.47 20.62
C LYS A 104 -7.80 10.49 20.59
N ALA A 105 -8.43 10.32 19.43
CA ALA A 105 -9.52 9.36 19.25
C ALA A 105 -9.03 7.90 19.07
N MET A 106 -7.82 7.70 18.58
CA MET A 106 -7.23 6.38 18.29
C MET A 106 -6.45 5.77 19.45
N ARG A 107 -5.83 6.59 20.32
CA ARG A 107 -4.98 6.09 21.41
C ARG A 107 -5.72 5.10 22.31
N GLY A 108 -5.04 4.03 22.71
CA GLY A 108 -5.57 2.93 23.53
C GLY A 108 -6.59 2.04 22.81
N ARG A 109 -6.74 2.17 21.48
CA ARG A 109 -7.76 1.47 20.69
C ARG A 109 -7.12 0.76 19.50
N SER A 110 -7.95 0.05 18.75
CA SER A 110 -7.53 -0.66 17.55
C SER A 110 -8.26 -0.16 16.31
N GLY A 111 -7.57 -0.15 15.18
CA GLY A 111 -8.14 0.09 13.86
C GLY A 111 -7.74 -1.02 12.90
N VAL A 112 -8.34 -1.03 11.71
CA VAL A 112 -8.00 -2.00 10.66
C VAL A 112 -7.39 -1.26 9.48
N LEU A 113 -6.14 -1.53 9.17
CA LEU A 113 -5.56 -1.01 7.93
C LEU A 113 -5.93 -1.92 6.77
N LEU A 114 -6.61 -1.33 5.79
CA LEU A 114 -7.02 -1.96 4.55
C LEU A 114 -6.12 -1.43 3.44
N THR A 115 -5.39 -2.31 2.77
CA THR A 115 -4.60 -1.94 1.59
C THR A 115 -5.11 -2.71 0.39
N GLY A 116 -5.59 -1.99 -0.62
CA GLY A 116 -5.92 -2.55 -1.92
C GLY A 116 -4.66 -2.79 -2.74
N HIS A 117 -4.66 -3.88 -3.49
CA HIS A 117 -3.60 -4.27 -4.42
C HIS A 117 -4.22 -4.56 -5.77
N CYS A 118 -3.61 -4.05 -6.83
CA CYS A 118 -3.94 -4.40 -8.20
C CYS A 118 -2.64 -4.65 -8.96
N VAL A 119 -2.59 -5.75 -9.71
CA VAL A 119 -1.52 -6.05 -10.65
C VAL A 119 -2.13 -6.20 -12.04
N ILE A 120 -1.61 -5.43 -12.99
CA ILE A 120 -1.97 -5.51 -14.41
C ILE A 120 -0.75 -5.98 -15.18
N ASP A 121 -0.91 -7.03 -15.97
CA ASP A 121 0.07 -7.43 -16.97
C ASP A 121 -0.28 -6.72 -18.28
N THR A 122 0.53 -5.75 -18.69
CA THR A 122 0.25 -4.96 -19.90
C THR A 122 0.55 -5.72 -21.20
N ALA A 123 1.23 -6.87 -21.13
CA ALA A 123 1.48 -7.72 -22.29
C ALA A 123 0.28 -8.64 -22.59
N SER A 124 -0.35 -9.20 -21.55
CA SER A 124 -1.55 -10.06 -21.72
C SER A 124 -2.86 -9.29 -21.61
N GLY A 125 -2.86 -8.12 -20.97
CA GLY A 125 -4.06 -7.37 -20.61
C GLY A 125 -4.79 -7.92 -19.38
N GLU A 126 -4.26 -8.96 -18.73
CA GLU A 126 -4.86 -9.55 -17.53
C GLU A 126 -4.68 -8.66 -16.31
N ARG A 127 -5.67 -8.70 -15.42
CA ARG A 127 -5.70 -7.92 -14.18
C ARG A 127 -6.21 -8.77 -13.04
N VAL A 128 -5.52 -8.67 -11.91
CA VAL A 128 -5.95 -9.28 -10.63
C VAL A 128 -5.84 -8.25 -9.51
N SER A 129 -6.81 -8.28 -8.60
CA SER A 129 -6.87 -7.34 -7.48
C SER A 129 -7.44 -8.00 -6.24
N ALA A 130 -7.07 -7.47 -5.07
CA ALA A 130 -7.52 -7.93 -3.77
C ALA A 130 -7.23 -6.89 -2.69
N VAL A 131 -7.81 -7.05 -1.50
CA VAL A 131 -7.52 -6.21 -0.33
C VAL A 131 -6.85 -7.03 0.77
N GLY A 132 -5.75 -6.53 1.31
CA GLY A 132 -5.16 -6.99 2.55
C GLY A 132 -5.76 -6.24 3.75
N SER A 133 -6.04 -6.97 4.83
CA SER A 133 -6.60 -6.43 6.08
C SER A 133 -5.68 -6.79 7.24
N THR A 134 -5.40 -5.82 8.12
CA THR A 134 -4.51 -6.03 9.27
C THR A 134 -4.93 -5.12 10.41
N VAL A 135 -5.08 -5.69 11.61
CA VAL A 135 -5.43 -4.93 12.81
C VAL A 135 -4.18 -4.24 13.35
N VAL A 136 -4.32 -2.98 13.74
CA VAL A 136 -3.29 -2.18 14.39
C VAL A 136 -3.80 -1.76 15.77
N ARG A 137 -3.04 -2.10 16.81
CA ARG A 137 -3.31 -1.75 18.20
C ARG A 137 -2.46 -0.53 18.57
N PHE A 138 -3.11 0.60 18.82
CA PHE A 138 -2.46 1.86 19.19
C PHE A 138 -2.25 1.91 20.71
N GLY A 139 -1.08 2.37 21.13
CA GLY A 139 -0.79 2.64 22.53
C GLY A 139 -1.47 3.91 23.03
N GLU A 140 -1.08 4.35 24.22
CA GLU A 140 -1.68 5.50 24.91
C GLU A 140 -0.73 6.71 25.01
N PRO A 141 -0.24 7.30 23.88
CA PRO A 141 0.61 8.47 23.97
C PRO A 141 -0.14 9.64 24.62
N ASP A 142 0.60 10.39 25.44
CA ASP A 142 0.06 11.58 26.08
C ASP A 142 -0.12 12.74 25.08
N ASP A 143 -0.74 13.82 25.52
CA ASP A 143 -1.03 14.96 24.66
C ASP A 143 0.25 15.66 24.15
N ALA A 144 1.35 15.59 24.91
CA ALA A 144 2.63 16.18 24.53
C ALA A 144 3.35 15.32 23.47
N GLU A 145 3.32 14.00 23.61
CA GLU A 145 3.83 13.04 22.62
C GLU A 145 3.07 13.16 21.29
N ILE A 146 1.74 13.23 21.34
CA ILE A 146 0.90 13.43 20.15
C ILE A 146 1.27 14.75 19.46
N ALA A 147 1.36 15.84 20.21
CA ALA A 147 1.71 17.15 19.66
C ALA A 147 3.12 17.14 19.04
N ALA A 148 4.09 16.54 19.72
CA ALA A 148 5.45 16.39 19.22
C ALA A 148 5.50 15.58 17.92
N TYR A 149 4.77 14.46 17.85
CA TYR A 149 4.71 13.65 16.63
C TYR A 149 4.08 14.40 15.47
N VAL A 150 2.94 15.07 15.69
CA VAL A 150 2.29 15.86 14.63
C VAL A 150 3.16 17.02 14.15
N ALA A 151 3.94 17.65 15.04
CA ALA A 151 4.86 18.72 14.69
C ALA A 151 5.98 18.28 13.73
N THR A 152 6.26 16.98 13.61
CA THR A 152 7.22 16.45 12.63
C THR A 152 6.71 16.54 11.18
N GLY A 153 5.40 16.67 10.99
CA GLY A 153 4.73 16.64 9.69
C GLY A 153 4.52 15.23 9.10
N GLU A 154 5.18 14.19 9.63
CA GLU A 154 5.01 12.81 9.16
C GLU A 154 3.54 12.34 9.13
N PRO A 155 2.72 12.58 10.19
CA PRO A 155 1.31 12.17 10.21
C PRO A 155 0.46 12.75 9.07
N LEU A 156 0.86 13.89 8.49
CA LEU A 156 0.08 14.60 7.49
C LEU A 156 0.12 13.92 6.12
N HIS A 157 1.07 13.02 5.91
CA HIS A 157 1.34 12.43 4.59
C HIS A 157 0.87 10.99 4.44
N VAL A 158 0.34 10.39 5.52
CA VAL A 158 0.03 8.96 5.60
C VAL A 158 -1.42 8.70 6.02
N ALA A 159 -1.98 7.60 5.52
CA ALA A 159 -3.33 7.17 5.89
C ALA A 159 -3.38 6.85 7.39
N GLY A 160 -4.49 7.19 8.05
CA GLY A 160 -4.60 7.00 9.50
C GLY A 160 -3.73 7.91 10.36
N ALA A 161 -2.88 8.77 9.77
CA ALA A 161 -1.97 9.68 10.49
C ALA A 161 -0.89 8.99 11.35
N PHE A 162 -0.44 7.79 10.98
CA PHE A 162 0.65 7.09 11.63
C PHE A 162 1.51 6.29 10.64
N THR A 163 2.73 5.94 11.04
CA THR A 163 3.59 4.98 10.33
C THR A 163 3.98 3.83 11.26
N LEU A 164 4.18 2.65 10.70
CA LEU A 164 4.72 1.49 11.44
C LEU A 164 6.25 1.41 11.35
N ASP A 165 6.84 2.03 10.33
CA ASP A 165 8.28 2.00 10.04
C ASP A 165 8.95 3.40 10.10
N GLY A 166 8.28 4.37 10.73
CA GLY A 166 8.76 5.74 10.95
C GLY A 166 8.59 6.19 12.41
N LEU A 167 8.39 7.50 12.62
CA LEU A 167 8.32 8.09 13.96
C LEU A 167 7.04 7.72 14.73
N GLY A 168 6.01 7.20 14.05
CA GLY A 168 4.81 6.67 14.67
C GLY A 168 4.98 5.30 15.33
N ALA A 169 6.05 4.57 14.99
CA ALA A 169 6.26 3.19 15.44
C ALA A 169 6.25 2.99 16.97
N PRO A 170 6.85 3.89 17.79
CA PRO A 170 6.80 3.78 19.25
C PRO A 170 5.38 3.84 19.85
N PHE A 171 4.40 4.37 19.11
CA PHE A 171 3.01 4.50 19.57
C PHE A 171 2.10 3.35 19.10
N VAL A 172 2.67 2.32 18.47
CA VAL A 172 1.95 1.10 18.06
C VAL A 172 2.34 -0.06 18.97
N GLU A 173 1.37 -0.60 19.70
CA GLU A 173 1.60 -1.71 20.64
C GLU A 173 1.56 -3.09 19.97
N GLY A 174 0.97 -3.18 18.79
CA GLY A 174 1.01 -4.42 18.03
C GLY A 174 0.22 -4.41 16.76
N VAL A 175 0.48 -5.45 15.98
CA VAL A 175 -0.10 -5.68 14.67
C VAL A 175 -0.56 -7.13 14.62
N ASP A 176 -1.85 -7.35 14.36
CA ASP A 176 -2.41 -8.69 14.19
C ASP A 176 -2.70 -8.90 12.70
N GLY A 177 -1.78 -9.60 12.02
CA GLY A 177 -1.81 -9.81 10.57
C GLY A 177 -0.45 -9.56 9.92
N ASP A 178 -0.46 -8.90 8.76
CA ASP A 178 0.74 -8.64 7.95
C ASP A 178 1.25 -7.20 8.14
N PRO A 179 2.43 -7.01 8.77
CA PRO A 179 3.03 -5.68 8.93
C PRO A 179 3.29 -4.93 7.61
N GLY A 180 3.59 -5.66 6.52
CA GLY A 180 3.78 -5.05 5.21
C GLY A 180 2.50 -4.37 4.71
N ASN A 181 1.34 -4.96 5.03
CA ASN A 181 0.04 -4.36 4.76
C ASN A 181 -0.10 -3.01 5.46
N VAL A 182 0.36 -2.91 6.71
CA VAL A 182 0.34 -1.66 7.52
C VAL A 182 1.24 -0.58 6.94
N ILE A 183 2.44 -0.96 6.49
CA ILE A 183 3.39 -0.06 5.82
C ILE A 183 2.85 0.40 4.44
N GLY A 184 1.95 -0.39 3.84
CA GLY A 184 1.16 0.00 2.67
C GLY A 184 1.28 -0.95 1.48
N LEU A 185 1.92 -2.12 1.62
CA LEU A 185 1.92 -3.19 0.62
C LEU A 185 2.15 -4.57 1.26
N SER A 186 1.14 -5.44 1.25
CA SER A 186 1.26 -6.85 1.64
C SER A 186 2.07 -7.68 0.63
N MET A 187 3.30 -8.05 0.99
CA MET A 187 4.15 -8.91 0.14
C MET A 187 3.58 -10.32 -0.06
N PRO A 188 3.01 -11.00 0.96
CA PRO A 188 2.33 -12.28 0.76
C PRO A 188 1.12 -12.19 -0.18
N LEU A 189 0.35 -11.09 -0.14
CA LEU A 189 -0.76 -10.89 -1.07
C LEU A 189 -0.25 -10.62 -2.48
N LEU A 190 0.75 -9.75 -2.64
CA LEU A 190 1.37 -9.49 -3.95
C LEU A 190 1.90 -10.78 -4.59
N ARG A 191 2.55 -11.66 -3.82
CA ARG A 191 3.00 -12.98 -4.29
C ARG A 191 1.85 -13.81 -4.87
N ARG A 192 0.70 -13.83 -4.20
CA ARG A 192 -0.49 -14.58 -4.67
C ARG A 192 -1.06 -13.98 -5.95
N LEU A 193 -1.15 -12.65 -6.03
CA LEU A 193 -1.62 -11.95 -7.23
C LEU A 193 -0.70 -12.21 -8.43
N LEU A 194 0.62 -12.11 -8.25
CA LEU A 194 1.59 -12.47 -9.29
C LEU A 194 1.42 -13.93 -9.73
N GLY A 195 1.25 -14.85 -8.77
CA GLY A 195 1.01 -16.26 -9.08
C GLY A 195 -0.28 -16.51 -9.87
N ALA A 196 -1.33 -15.72 -9.63
CA ALA A 196 -2.58 -15.79 -10.40
C ALA A 196 -2.39 -15.34 -11.86
N LEU A 197 -1.37 -14.52 -12.15
CA LEU A 197 -0.94 -14.14 -13.51
C LEU A 197 0.13 -15.09 -14.08
N GLY A 198 0.38 -16.23 -13.42
CA GLY A 198 1.43 -17.17 -13.83
C GLY A 198 2.85 -16.68 -13.60
N VAL A 199 3.05 -15.63 -12.80
CA VAL A 199 4.37 -15.05 -12.50
C VAL A 199 4.85 -15.49 -11.12
N GLY A 200 5.94 -16.25 -11.07
CA GLY A 200 6.60 -16.60 -9.82
C GLY A 200 7.37 -15.41 -9.23
N VAL A 201 7.14 -15.04 -7.97
CA VAL A 201 7.85 -13.91 -7.35
C VAL A 201 9.37 -14.06 -7.38
N THR A 202 9.88 -15.29 -7.29
CA THR A 202 11.32 -15.58 -7.30
C THR A 202 11.97 -15.34 -8.66
N SER A 203 11.20 -15.35 -9.76
CA SER A 203 11.72 -14.98 -11.09
C SER A 203 11.90 -13.47 -11.26
N LEU A 204 11.46 -12.69 -10.27
CA LEU A 204 11.56 -11.22 -10.26
C LEU A 204 12.65 -10.71 -9.31
N TRP A 205 13.33 -11.61 -8.58
CA TRP A 205 14.43 -11.23 -7.72
C TRP A 205 15.60 -10.73 -8.55
N LYS A 206 16.17 -9.59 -8.15
CA LYS A 206 17.51 -9.20 -8.57
C LYS A 206 18.51 -10.16 -7.93
N GLY A 207 19.37 -10.72 -8.78
CA GLY A 207 20.57 -11.46 -8.35
C GLY A 207 21.60 -10.55 -7.71
#